data_AF-A0A831UP56-F1
#
_entry.id   AF-A0A831UP56-F1
#
_cell.length_a   1.000
_cell.length_b   1.000
_cell.length_c   1.000
_cell.angle_alpha   90.00
_cell.angle_beta   90.00
_cell.angle_gamma   90.00
#
_symmetry.space_group_name_H-M   'P 1'
#
loop_
_entity.id
_entity.type
_entity.pdbx_description
1 polymer ?
#
loop_
_entity_poly.entity_id
_entity_poly.type
_entity_poly.pdbx_seq_one_letter_code
_entity_poly.pdbx_strand_id
1 'polypeptide(L)'
;MTLVVNGERIENEAIEDARRQLLSQQTVRTGTPEWEARGIDVESFAKQMVIARILIGQEAKANSPPVSSKDIERELKQIREAAGSEENFQRFLDERGIDETHLRADLEQSIKVDRLLEKVCKDVSDPTLPEMRAHY
;
A
#
# COMPACT_ATOMS: atom_id res chain seq x y z
N MET A 1 5.88 -21.66 0.82
CA MET A 1 5.24 -22.00 2.11
C MET A 1 3.98 -21.17 2.27
N THR A 2 3.04 -21.58 3.11
CA THR A 2 1.83 -20.80 3.41
C THR A 2 1.98 -20.12 4.76
N LEU A 3 1.85 -18.79 4.81
CA LEU A 3 1.88 -18.02 6.06
C LEU A 3 0.45 -17.70 6.49
N VAL A 4 0.17 -17.72 7.79
CA VAL A 4 -1.15 -17.36 8.34
C VAL A 4 -0.98 -16.19 9.30
N VAL A 5 -1.76 -15.12 9.10
CA VAL A 5 -1.77 -13.91 9.93
C VAL A 5 -3.21 -13.64 10.39
N ASN A 6 -3.47 -13.80 11.68
CA ASN A 6 -4.81 -13.67 12.28
C ASN A 6 -5.91 -14.48 11.57
N GLY A 7 -5.57 -15.67 11.09
CA GLY A 7 -6.49 -16.55 10.34
C GLY A 7 -6.59 -16.26 8.85
N GLU A 8 -5.99 -15.17 8.35
CA GLU A 8 -5.86 -14.89 6.92
C GLU A 8 -4.66 -15.63 6.34
N ARG A 9 -4.90 -16.33 5.24
CA ARG A 9 -3.88 -17.13 4.54
C ARG A 9 -3.16 -16.27 3.51
N ILE A 10 -1.84 -16.30 3.57
CA ILE A 10 -0.95 -15.55 2.67
C ILE A 10 -0.22 -16.56 1.80
N GLU A 11 -0.42 -16.43 0.50
CA GLU A 11 0.30 -17.23 -0.48
C GLU A 11 1.73 -16.74 -0.65
N ASN A 12 2.62 -17.66 -0.98
CA ASN A 12 4.03 -17.36 -1.19
C ASN A 12 4.25 -16.34 -2.31
N GLU A 13 3.35 -16.32 -3.30
CA GLU A 13 3.41 -15.38 -4.43
C GLU A 13 3.37 -13.92 -3.94
N ALA A 14 2.58 -13.60 -2.92
CA ALA A 14 2.50 -12.25 -2.38
C ALA A 14 3.85 -11.77 -1.79
N ILE A 15 4.62 -12.69 -1.20
CA ILE A 15 5.96 -12.40 -0.67
C ILE A 15 6.95 -12.21 -1.83
N GLU A 16 6.87 -13.05 -2.86
CA GLU A 16 7.71 -12.92 -4.06
C GLU A 16 7.42 -11.64 -4.83
N ASP A 17 6.15 -11.25 -4.97
CA ASP A 17 5.74 -9.97 -5.54
C ASP A 17 6.34 -8.79 -4.79
N ALA A 18 6.21 -8.79 -3.45
CA ALA A 18 6.80 -7.77 -2.61
C ALA A 18 8.34 -7.72 -2.77
N ARG A 19 9.00 -8.87 -2.85
CA ARG A 19 10.44 -8.98 -3.08
C ARG A 19 10.83 -8.42 -4.44
N ARG A 20 10.12 -8.77 -5.51
CA ARG A 20 10.34 -8.21 -6.87
C ARG A 20 10.17 -6.70 -6.87
N GLN A 21 9.14 -6.20 -6.20
CA GLN A 21 8.88 -4.76 -6.08
C GLN A 21 9.98 -4.02 -5.30
N LEU A 22 10.56 -4.64 -4.27
CA LEU A 22 11.68 -4.07 -3.52
C LEU A 22 12.95 -3.98 -4.37
N LEU A 23 13.26 -5.05 -5.10
CA LEU A 23 14.41 -5.09 -5.99
C LEU A 23 14.28 -4.09 -7.15
N SER A 24 13.09 -3.94 -7.72
CA SER A 24 12.86 -2.96 -8.80
C SER A 24 12.95 -1.50 -8.32
N GLN A 25 12.61 -1.22 -7.06
CA GLN A 25 12.81 0.11 -6.49
C GLN A 25 14.29 0.39 -6.19
N GLN A 26 15.04 -0.62 -5.76
CA GLN A 26 16.46 -0.50 -5.44
C GLN A 26 17.31 -0.17 -6.66
N THR A 27 16.93 -0.61 -7.87
CA THR A 27 17.68 -0.26 -9.09
C THR A 27 17.62 1.23 -9.41
N VAL A 28 16.60 1.94 -8.90
CA VAL A 28 16.38 3.38 -9.14
C VAL A 28 16.88 4.22 -7.96
N ARG A 29 16.94 3.68 -6.75
CA ARG A 29 17.38 4.40 -5.55
C ARG A 29 18.90 4.35 -5.39
N THR A 30 19.48 5.50 -5.04
CA THR A 30 20.87 5.59 -4.59
C THR A 30 20.94 5.37 -3.08
N GLY A 31 21.88 4.55 -2.61
CA GLY A 31 22.14 4.30 -1.19
C GLY A 31 21.92 2.85 -0.75
N THR A 32 22.24 2.58 0.52
CA THR A 32 22.07 1.26 1.13
C THR A 32 20.59 0.92 1.25
N PRO A 33 20.14 -0.26 0.78
CA PRO A 33 18.77 -0.71 0.96
C PRO A 33 18.37 -0.79 2.44
N GLU A 34 17.08 -0.58 2.73
CA GLU A 34 16.57 -0.60 4.11
C GLU A 34 16.76 -1.96 4.80
N TRP A 35 16.59 -3.07 4.08
CA TRP A 35 16.79 -4.40 4.64
C TRP A 35 18.25 -4.63 5.06
N GLU A 36 19.20 -4.14 4.27
CA GLU A 36 20.63 -4.21 4.57
C GLU A 36 20.99 -3.34 5.78
N ALA A 37 20.46 -2.12 5.86
CA ALA A 37 20.62 -1.24 7.01
C ALA A 37 20.06 -1.85 8.31
N ARG A 38 19.03 -2.68 8.20
CA ARG A 38 18.43 -3.44 9.32
C ARG A 38 19.13 -4.77 9.60
N GLY A 39 20.15 -5.14 8.82
CA GLY A 39 20.89 -6.39 8.97
C GLY A 39 20.08 -7.65 8.65
N ILE A 40 19.06 -7.55 7.78
CA ILE A 40 18.24 -8.69 7.37
C ILE A 40 18.26 -8.87 5.85
N ASP A 41 17.94 -10.06 5.39
CA ASP A 41 17.83 -10.35 3.96
C ASP A 41 16.52 -9.78 3.35
N VAL A 42 16.52 -9.63 2.02
CA VAL A 42 15.39 -9.03 1.28
C VAL A 42 14.12 -9.89 1.36
N GLU A 43 14.22 -11.21 1.52
CA GLU A 43 13.08 -12.11 1.63
C GLU A 43 12.40 -11.94 2.99
N SER A 44 13.18 -11.90 4.07
CA SER A 44 12.72 -11.59 5.42
C SER A 44 12.05 -10.22 5.49
N PHE A 45 12.65 -9.21 4.85
CA PHE A 45 12.05 -7.87 4.79
C PHE A 45 10.76 -7.85 3.97
N ALA A 46 10.72 -8.49 2.80
CA ALA A 46 9.51 -8.63 1.98
C ALA A 46 8.38 -9.30 2.76
N LYS A 47 8.68 -10.38 3.48
CA LYS A 47 7.72 -11.06 4.37
C LYS A 47 7.20 -10.13 5.46
N GLN A 48 8.07 -9.37 6.13
CA GLN A 48 7.66 -8.38 7.14
C GLN A 48 6.73 -7.31 6.54
N MET A 49 7.02 -6.82 5.33
CA MET A 49 6.17 -5.85 4.65
C MET A 49 4.79 -6.42 4.33
N VAL A 50 4.71 -7.66 3.84
CA VAL A 50 3.43 -8.31 3.56
C VAL A 50 2.62 -8.50 4.84
N ILE A 51 3.26 -8.98 5.91
CA ILE A 51 2.61 -9.11 7.23
C ILE A 51 2.09 -7.76 7.71
N ALA A 52 2.91 -6.71 7.66
CA ALA A 52 2.53 -5.37 8.12
C ALA A 52 1.33 -4.82 7.32
N ARG A 53 1.34 -4.94 5.98
CA ARG A 53 0.23 -4.51 5.12
C ARG A 53 -1.07 -5.22 5.49
N ILE A 54 -1.01 -6.51 5.77
CA ILE A 54 -2.18 -7.31 6.15
C ILE A 54 -2.70 -6.91 7.53
N LEU A 55 -1.82 -6.77 8.52
CA LEU A 55 -2.22 -6.34 9.86
C LEU A 55 -2.88 -4.96 9.85
N ILE A 56 -2.30 -4.01 9.12
CA ILE A 56 -2.88 -2.67 8.94
C ILE A 56 -4.25 -2.76 8.24
N GLY A 57 -4.35 -3.60 7.20
CA GLY A 57 -5.60 -3.81 6.49
C GLY A 57 -6.69 -4.45 7.35
N GLN A 58 -6.35 -5.42 8.20
CA GLN A 58 -7.25 -6.06 9.14
C GLN A 58 -7.72 -5.07 10.21
N GLU A 59 -6.81 -4.28 10.77
CA GLU A 59 -7.12 -3.24 11.75
C GLU A 59 -8.04 -2.17 11.15
N ALA A 60 -7.76 -1.73 9.92
CA ALA A 60 -8.59 -0.77 9.21
C ALA A 60 -9.99 -1.33 8.92
N LYS A 61 -10.11 -2.60 8.54
CA LYS A 61 -11.41 -3.26 8.35
C LYS A 61 -12.21 -3.34 9.65
N ALA A 62 -11.55 -3.60 10.77
CA ALA A 62 -12.20 -3.77 12.07
C ALA A 62 -12.62 -2.43 12.71
N ASN A 63 -11.79 -1.39 12.57
CA ASN A 63 -11.90 -0.18 13.38
C ASN A 63 -12.21 1.11 12.60
N SER A 64 -12.17 1.10 11.26
CA SER A 64 -12.51 2.27 10.46
C SER A 64 -14.02 2.34 10.19
N PRO A 65 -14.62 3.54 10.24
CA PRO A 65 -16.04 3.72 9.93
C PRO A 65 -16.35 3.35 8.46
N PRO A 66 -17.61 3.01 8.15
CA PRO A 66 -18.03 2.75 6.78
C PRO A 66 -17.64 3.88 5.83
N VAL A 67 -17.17 3.52 4.63
CA VAL A 67 -16.85 4.50 3.59
C VAL A 67 -18.12 4.80 2.80
N SER A 68 -18.39 6.08 2.56
CA SER A 68 -19.56 6.47 1.78
C SER A 68 -19.32 6.20 0.29
N SER A 69 -20.37 5.86 -0.45
CA SER A 69 -20.27 5.69 -1.91
C SER A 69 -19.73 6.94 -2.61
N LYS A 70 -20.03 8.13 -2.06
CA LYS A 70 -19.55 9.41 -2.55
C LYS A 70 -18.02 9.57 -2.42
N ASP A 71 -17.44 9.06 -1.33
CA ASP A 71 -15.98 9.07 -1.16
C ASP A 71 -15.32 8.13 -2.17
N ILE A 72 -15.88 6.94 -2.38
CA ILE A 72 -15.39 5.97 -3.38
C ILE A 72 -15.47 6.54 -4.79
N GLU A 73 -16.59 7.20 -5.14
CA GLU A 73 -16.75 7.86 -6.44
C GLU A 73 -15.76 9.01 -6.64
N ARG A 74 -15.44 9.76 -5.58
CA ARG A 74 -14.44 10.82 -5.64
C ARG A 74 -13.06 10.26 -5.98
N GLU A 75 -12.62 9.21 -5.30
CA GLU A 75 -11.32 8.56 -5.58
C GLU A 75 -11.30 7.92 -6.97
N LEU A 76 -12.40 7.26 -7.35
CA LEU A 76 -12.53 6.67 -8.69
C LEU A 76 -12.42 7.73 -9.79
N LYS A 77 -13.04 8.90 -9.59
CA LYS A 77 -12.92 10.03 -10.52
C LYS A 77 -11.49 10.53 -10.64
N GLN A 78 -10.76 10.64 -9.53
CA GLN A 78 -9.34 11.02 -9.55
C GLN A 78 -8.49 10.02 -10.33
N ILE A 79 -8.74 8.71 -10.19
CA ILE A 79 -8.04 7.68 -10.97
C ILE A 79 -8.35 7.82 -12.46
N ARG A 80 -9.62 8.02 -12.83
CA ARG A 80 -10.01 8.24 -14.24
C ARG A 80 -9.39 9.51 -14.82
N GLU A 81 -9.33 10.58 -14.04
CA GLU A 81 -8.67 11.83 -14.43
C GLU A 81 -7.16 11.65 -14.60
N ALA A 82 -6.51 10.90 -13.71
CA ALA A 82 -5.09 10.56 -13.82
C ALA A 82 -4.78 9.66 -15.02
N ALA A 83 -5.71 8.78 -15.43
CA ALA A 83 -5.57 7.95 -16.62
C ALA A 83 -5.71 8.75 -17.93
N GLY A 84 -6.39 9.90 -17.89
CA GLY A 84 -6.53 10.85 -19.00
C GLY A 84 -7.48 10.43 -20.13
N SER A 85 -7.81 9.13 -20.26
CA SER A 85 -8.85 8.63 -21.16
C SER A 85 -9.51 7.36 -20.63
N GLU A 86 -10.73 7.07 -21.08
CA GLU A 86 -11.45 5.85 -20.69
C GLU A 86 -10.74 4.59 -21.23
N GLU A 87 -10.09 4.65 -22.41
CA GLU A 87 -9.31 3.50 -22.90
C GLU A 87 -8.09 3.20 -22.02
N ASN A 88 -7.42 4.23 -21.50
CA ASN A 88 -6.31 4.05 -20.57
C ASN A 88 -6.79 3.49 -19.23
N PHE A 89 -7.97 3.92 -18.75
CA PHE A 89 -8.58 3.39 -17.54
C PHE A 89 -8.96 1.92 -17.71
N GLN A 90 -9.57 1.54 -18.84
CA GLN A 90 -9.91 0.16 -19.12
C GLN A 90 -8.65 -0.70 -19.27
N ARG A 91 -7.62 -0.21 -19.97
CA ARG A 91 -6.34 -0.93 -20.08
C ARG A 91 -5.70 -1.15 -18.71
N PHE A 92 -5.79 -0.17 -17.81
CA PHE A 92 -5.29 -0.30 -16.44
C PHE A 92 -6.03 -1.38 -15.64
N LEU A 93 -7.34 -1.53 -15.82
CA LEU A 93 -8.12 -2.61 -15.23
C LEU A 93 -7.72 -3.97 -15.82
N ASP A 94 -7.59 -4.05 -17.15
CA ASP A 94 -7.25 -5.27 -17.88
C ASP A 94 -5.83 -5.76 -17.55
N GLU A 95 -4.85 -4.86 -17.46
CA GLU A 95 -3.46 -5.18 -17.07
C GLU A 95 -3.38 -5.78 -15.66
N ARG A 96 -4.33 -5.43 -14.80
CA ARG A 96 -4.45 -5.94 -13.43
C ARG A 96 -5.37 -7.15 -13.33
N GLY A 97 -6.11 -7.49 -14.39
CA GLY A 97 -7.10 -8.56 -14.41
C GLY A 97 -8.25 -8.34 -13.43
N ILE A 98 -8.61 -7.08 -13.15
CA ILE A 98 -9.69 -6.71 -12.22
C ILE A 98 -10.79 -5.94 -12.95
N ASP A 99 -12.00 -5.97 -12.42
CA ASP A 99 -13.11 -5.12 -12.88
C ASP A 99 -13.28 -3.88 -12.00
N GLU A 100 -14.20 -2.99 -12.37
CA GLU A 100 -14.50 -1.80 -11.57
C GLU A 100 -15.02 -2.16 -10.17
N THR A 101 -15.73 -3.27 -10.00
CA THR A 101 -16.26 -3.70 -8.70
C THR A 101 -15.13 -4.02 -7.72
N HIS A 102 -14.12 -4.75 -8.19
CA HIS A 102 -12.91 -5.05 -7.42
C HIS A 102 -12.13 -3.77 -7.11
N LEU A 103 -11.97 -2.89 -8.11
CA LEU A 103 -11.31 -1.61 -7.88
C LEU A 103 -12.02 -0.78 -6.80
N ARG A 104 -13.35 -0.77 -6.76
CA ARG A 104 -14.13 -0.07 -5.73
C ARG A 104 -13.93 -0.68 -4.34
N ALA A 105 -13.83 -2.01 -4.23
CA ALA A 105 -13.51 -2.68 -2.97
C ALA A 105 -12.09 -2.34 -2.49
N ASP A 106 -11.12 -2.29 -3.42
CA ASP A 106 -9.75 -1.88 -3.11
C ASP A 106 -9.68 -0.41 -2.66
N LEU A 107 -10.45 0.47 -3.31
CA LEU A 107 -10.58 1.87 -2.91
C LEU A 107 -11.20 2.02 -1.52
N GLU A 108 -12.27 1.28 -1.23
CA GLU A 108 -12.86 1.27 0.11
C GLU A 108 -11.81 0.87 1.15
N GLN A 109 -11.04 -0.18 0.88
CA GLN A 109 -10.00 -0.64 1.77
C GLN A 109 -8.88 0.40 1.95
N SER A 110 -8.44 1.04 0.86
CA SER A 110 -7.42 2.11 0.91
C SER A 110 -7.89 3.26 1.78
N ILE A 111 -9.12 3.76 1.55
CA ILE A 111 -9.69 4.87 2.33
C ILE A 111 -9.77 4.52 3.82
N LYS A 112 -10.10 3.27 4.17
CA LYS A 112 -10.11 2.83 5.58
C LYS A 112 -8.73 2.82 6.20
N VAL A 113 -7.70 2.41 5.44
CA VAL A 113 -6.31 2.42 5.88
C VAL A 113 -5.81 3.86 6.06
N ASP A 114 -6.10 4.75 5.12
CA ASP A 114 -5.69 6.15 5.20
C ASP A 114 -6.30 6.83 6.43
N ARG A 115 -7.61 6.63 6.68
CA ARG A 115 -8.28 7.12 7.90
C ARG A 115 -7.69 6.58 9.19
N LEU A 116 -7.26 5.30 9.18
CA LEU A 116 -6.60 4.69 10.34
C LEU A 116 -5.24 5.36 10.59
N LEU A 117 -4.45 5.55 9.53
CA LEU A 117 -3.14 6.21 9.62
C LEU A 117 -3.28 7.65 10.09
N GLU A 118 -4.23 8.42 9.55
CA GLU A 118 -4.52 9.79 10.01
C GLU A 118 -4.85 9.82 11.50
N LYS A 119 -5.67 8.89 11.98
CA LYS A 119 -6.07 8.82 13.40
C LYS A 119 -4.91 8.44 14.31
N VAL A 120 -4.09 7.47 13.91
CA VAL A 120 -2.98 6.95 14.73
C VAL A 120 -1.79 7.90 14.71
N CYS A 121 -1.54 8.56 13.58
CA CYS A 121 -0.41 9.48 13.40
C CYS A 121 -0.76 10.95 13.71
N LYS A 122 -1.97 11.25 14.19
CA LYS A 122 -2.42 12.64 14.47
C LYS A 122 -1.51 13.42 15.42
N ASP A 123 -0.81 12.72 16.30
CA ASP A 123 0.07 13.28 17.34
C ASP A 123 1.54 13.29 16.89
N VAL A 124 1.83 12.84 15.67
CA VAL A 124 3.17 12.89 15.08
C VAL A 124 3.36 14.28 14.48
N SER A 125 4.27 15.05 15.05
CA SER A 125 4.63 16.37 14.54
C SER A 125 5.25 16.29 13.15
N ASP A 126 4.94 17.27 12.30
CA ASP A 126 5.66 17.49 11.05
C ASP A 126 7.15 17.72 11.32
N PRO A 127 8.05 17.27 10.42
CA PRO A 127 9.47 17.52 10.56
C PRO A 127 9.77 19.03 10.55
N THR A 128 10.66 19.46 11.42
CA THR A 128 11.05 20.87 11.53
C THR A 128 11.96 21.28 10.36
N LEU A 129 11.99 22.58 10.03
CA LEU A 129 12.85 23.11 8.97
C LEU A 129 14.35 22.76 9.16
N PRO A 130 14.94 22.79 10.37
CA PRO A 130 16.31 22.33 10.57
C PRO A 130 16.51 20.84 10.25
N GLU A 131 15.57 19.97 10.62
CA GLU A 131 15.63 18.54 10.31
C GLU A 131 15.54 18.30 8.81
N MET A 132 14.61 18.98 8.11
CA MET A 132 14.51 18.88 6.65
C MET A 132 15.80 19.27 5.94
N ARG A 133 16.46 20.34 6.40
CA ARG A 133 17.74 20.82 5.81
C ARG A 133 18.91 19.88 6.06
N ALA A 134 18.89 19.06 7.10
CA ALA A 134 19.95 18.10 7.39
C ALA A 134 19.96 16.91 6.41
N HIS A 135 18.88 16.72 5.66
CA HIS A 135 18.67 15.58 4.75
C HIS A 135 18.54 15.99 3.27
N TYR A 136 18.91 17.24 2.91
CA TYR A 136 18.91 17.79 1.55
C TYR A 136 20.35 18.07 1.08
#